data_AF-A0A414ZH35-F1
#
_entry.id   AF-A0A414ZH35-F1
#
_cell.length_a   1.000
_cell.length_b   1.000
_cell.length_c   1.000
_cell.angle_alpha   90.00
_cell.angle_beta   90.00
_cell.angle_gamma   90.00
#
_symmetry.space_group_name_H-M   'P 1'
#
loop_
_entity.id
_entity.type
_entity.pdbx_description
1 polymer ?
#
loop_
_entity_poly.entity_id
_entity_poly.type
_entity_poly.pdbx_seq_one_letter_code
_entity_poly.pdbx_strand_id
1 'polypeptide(L)' 'MMRDIPVLFNNKDECCGCAACYSICPQRAITMSEDEMGFEYPIIDKTKCVCCSICIKTCPVKINAL' A
#
# COMPACT_ATOMS: atom_id res chain seq x y z
N MET A 1 22.01 6.59 -2.64
CA MET A 1 20.93 6.06 -3.48
C MET A 1 19.60 6.51 -2.89
N MET A 2 18.83 7.33 -3.62
CA MET A 2 17.42 7.56 -3.27
C MET A 2 16.65 6.28 -3.55
N ARG A 3 15.92 5.76 -2.56
CA ARG A 3 15.00 4.64 -2.74
C ARG A 3 13.62 5.24 -2.95
N ASP A 4 13.07 5.10 -4.16
CA ASP A 4 11.72 5.54 -4.46
C ASP A 4 10.74 4.52 -3.88
N ILE A 5 10.20 4.84 -2.70
CA ILE A 5 9.21 4.02 -2.02
C ILE A 5 7.88 4.10 -2.80
N PRO A 6 7.21 2.96 -3.08
CA PRO A 6 5.94 2.98 -3.80
C PRO A 6 4.87 3.79 -3.07
N VAL A 7 4.08 4.55 -3.83
CA VAL A 7 2.90 5.26 -3.33
C VAL A 7 1.67 4.36 -3.56
N LEU A 8 1.01 3.92 -2.47
CA LEU A 8 -0.15 3.02 -2.56
C LEU A 8 -1.44 3.76 -2.94
N PHE A 9 -1.60 5.00 -2.52
CA PHE A 9 -2.70 5.89 -2.86
C PHE A 9 -2.25 7.35 -2.64
N ASN A 10 -2.80 8.30 -3.39
CA ASN A 10 -2.60 9.73 -3.12
C ASN A 10 -3.77 10.30 -2.31
N ASN A 11 -4.98 9.85 -2.62
CA ASN A 11 -6.22 10.26 -1.99
C ASN A 11 -6.92 9.06 -1.36
N LYS A 12 -7.65 9.28 -0.25
CA LYS A 12 -8.29 8.18 0.51
C LYS A 12 -9.29 7.38 -0.31
N ASP A 13 -9.98 8.01 -1.26
CA ASP A 13 -10.93 7.39 -2.18
C ASP A 13 -10.30 6.42 -3.19
N GLU A 14 -8.98 6.47 -3.39
CA GLU A 14 -8.25 5.50 -4.22
C GLU A 14 -7.96 4.18 -3.49
N CYS A 15 -8.21 4.10 -2.17
CA CYS A 15 -7.95 2.92 -1.37
C CYS A 15 -9.23 2.39 -0.73
N CYS A 16 -9.59 1.15 -1.05
CA CYS A 16 -10.77 0.49 -0.49
C CYS A 16 -10.51 -0.29 0.80
N GLY A 17 -9.32 -0.18 1.40
CA GLY A 17 -8.98 -0.87 2.66
C GLY A 17 -8.85 -2.39 2.58
N CYS A 18 -8.85 -3.02 1.39
CA CYS A 18 -8.86 -4.49 1.24
C CYS A 18 -7.62 -5.26 1.76
N ALA A 19 -6.59 -4.57 2.25
CA ALA A 19 -5.34 -5.14 2.78
C ALA A 19 -4.53 -6.06 1.83
N ALA A 20 -4.85 -6.16 0.53
CA ALA A 20 -4.10 -7.00 -0.40
C ALA A 20 -2.60 -6.65 -0.47
N CYS A 21 -2.28 -5.34 -0.45
CA CYS A 21 -0.90 -4.86 -0.42
C CYS A 21 -0.16 -5.28 0.86
N TYR A 22 -0.83 -5.26 2.01
CA TYR A 22 -0.33 -5.75 3.29
C TYR A 22 -0.02 -7.24 3.22
N SER A 23 -0.99 -8.05 2.78
CA SER A 23 -0.88 -9.51 2.73
C SER A 23 0.22 -10.01 1.80
N ILE A 24 0.41 -9.35 0.64
CA ILE A 24 1.40 -9.80 -0.36
C ILE A 24 2.84 -9.37 -0.04
N CYS A 25 3.04 -8.41 0.88
CA CYS A 25 4.36 -7.81 1.10
C CYS A 25 5.34 -8.83 1.72
N PRO A 26 6.37 -9.31 1.00
CA PRO A 26 7.27 -10.34 1.52
C PRO A 26 8.14 -9.83 2.68
N GLN A 27 8.35 -8.51 2.74
CA GLN A 27 9.13 -7.86 3.79
C GLN A 27 8.32 -7.49 5.02
N ARG A 28 6.99 -7.72 5.00
CA ARG A 28 6.07 -7.23 6.04
C ARG A 28 6.30 -5.75 6.35
N ALA A 29 6.56 -4.98 5.29
CA ALA A 29 6.87 -3.55 5.36
C ALA A 29 5.61 -2.68 5.35
N ILE A 30 4.43 -3.27 5.44
CA ILE A 30 3.15 -2.57 5.36
C ILE A 30 2.38 -2.92 6.63
N THR A 31 1.69 -1.94 7.21
CA THR A 31 0.69 -2.12 8.28
C THR A 31 -0.61 -1.44 7.86
N MET A 32 -1.75 -1.97 8.29
CA MET A 32 -3.04 -1.27 8.15
C MET A 32 -3.27 -0.42 9.40
N SER A 33 -3.67 0.84 9.21
CA SER A 33 -3.99 1.76 10.31
C SER A 33 -5.32 2.43 10.02
N GLU A 34 -6.18 2.47 11.03
CA GLU A 34 -7.44 3.20 10.98
C GLU A 34 -7.21 4.71 10.98
N ASP A 35 -8.10 5.44 10.31
CA ASP A 35 -8.25 6.88 10.47
C ASP A 35 -9.33 7.24 11.51
N GLU A 36 -9.62 8.53 11.68
CA GLU A 36 -10.62 9.03 12.64
C GLU A 36 -12.04 8.52 12.38
N MET A 37 -12.33 8.03 11.17
CA MET A 37 -13.63 7.50 10.77
C MET A 37 -13.68 5.97 10.83
N GLY A 38 -12.57 5.31 11.24
CA GLY A 38 -12.46 3.87 11.34
C GLY A 38 -12.15 3.17 10.01
N PHE A 39 -11.77 3.90 8.95
CA PHE A 39 -11.34 3.30 7.69
C PHE A 39 -9.85 2.93 7.74
N GLU A 40 -9.51 1.71 7.34
CA GLU A 40 -8.14 1.23 7.33
C GLU A 40 -7.37 1.59 6.05
N TYR A 41 -6.17 2.15 6.22
CA TYR A 41 -5.25 2.49 5.13
C TYR A 41 -3.87 1.88 5.32
N PRO A 42 -3.18 1.50 4.24
CA PRO A 42 -1.85 0.93 4.32
C PRO A 42 -0.79 2.00 4.56
N ILE A 43 0.11 1.75 5.52
CA ILE A 43 1.29 2.57 5.84
C ILE A 43 2.54 1.75 5.53
N ILE A 44 3.48 2.33 4.76
CA ILE A 44 4.75 1.67 4.43
C ILE A 44 5.85 2.06 5.42
N ASP A 45 6.45 1.05 6.05
CA ASP A 45 7.73 1.13 6.75
C ASP A 45 8.88 1.23 5.74
N LYS A 46 9.38 2.46 5.56
CA LYS A 46 10.46 2.78 4.60
C LYS A 46 11.78 2.08 4.92
N THR A 47 11.97 1.60 6.16
CA THR A 47 13.20 0.90 6.56
C THR A 47 13.23 -0.55 6.11
N LYS A 48 12.05 -1.19 6.01
CA LYS A 48 11.87 -2.58 5.57
C LYS A 48 11.57 -2.71 4.08
N CYS A 49 10.96 -1.68 3.49
CA CYS A 49 10.59 -1.72 2.08
C CYS A 49 11.83 -1.82 1.17
N VAL A 50 11.85 -2.84 0.32
CA VAL A 50 12.90 -3.08 -0.69
C VAL A 50 12.49 -2.63 -2.09
N CYS A 51 11.44 -1.82 -2.23
CA CYS A 51 10.96 -1.27 -3.50
C CYS A 51 10.61 -2.32 -4.59
N CYS A 52 10.19 -3.53 -4.21
CA CYS A 52 9.86 -4.60 -5.16
C CYS A 52 8.58 -4.37 -5.99
N SER A 53 7.77 -3.38 -5.64
CA SER A 53 6.53 -2.96 -6.34
C SER A 53 5.41 -4.02 -6.44
N ILE A 54 5.50 -5.14 -5.74
CA ILE A 54 4.44 -6.18 -5.73
C ILE A 54 3.14 -5.64 -5.11
N CYS A 55 3.22 -4.76 -4.11
CA CYS A 55 2.07 -4.10 -3.49
C CYS A 55 1.23 -3.29 -4.49
N ILE A 56 1.86 -2.69 -5.51
CA ILE A 56 1.18 -1.96 -6.58
C ILE A 56 0.52 -2.95 -7.54
N LYS A 57 1.28 -3.97 -7.97
CA LYS A 57 0.82 -4.98 -8.93
C LYS A 57 -0.35 -5.82 -8.41
N THR A 58 -0.47 -6.00 -7.09
CA THR A 58 -1.59 -6.75 -6.52
C THR A 58 -2.86 -5.92 -6.34
N CYS A 59 -2.77 -4.59 -6.45
CA CYS A 59 -3.88 -3.72 -6.08
C CYS A 59 -4.97 -3.75 -7.16
N PRO A 60 -6.18 -4.28 -6.87
CA PRO A 60 -7.24 -4.41 -7.87
C PRO A 60 -7.74 -3.04 -8.36
N VAL A 61 -7.68 -2.02 -7.50
CA VAL A 61 -8.10 -0.64 -7.84
C VAL A 61 -7.14 0.00 -8.84
N LYS A 62 -5.85 -0.36 -8.82
CA LYS A 62 -4.86 0.19 -9.76
C LYS A 62 -4.83 -0.52 -11.12
N ILE A 63 -5.38 -1.73 -11.21
CA ILE A 63 -5.45 -2.49 -12.47
C ILE A 63 -6.67 -2.06 -13.31
N ASN A 64 -7.75 -1.61 -12.66
CA ASN A 64 -9.02 -1.31 -13.34
C ASN A 64 -9.22 0.16 -13.72
N ALA A 65 -8.19 1.00 -13.68
CA ALA A 65 -8.22 2.33 -14.29
C ALA A 65 -7.98 2.21 -15.81
N LEU A 66 -8.96 1.66 -16.52
CA LEU A 66 -9.09 1.74 -17.99
C LEU A 66 -10.04 2.86 -18.36
#